data_AF-A0A2S9XEP6-F1
#
_entry.id   AF-A0A2S9XEP6-F1
#
_cell.length_a   1.000
_cell.length_b   1.000
_cell.length_c   1.000
_cell.angle_alpha   90.00
_cell.angle_beta   90.00
_cell.angle_gamma   90.00
#
_symmetry.space_group_name_H-M   'P 1'
#
loop_
_entity.id
_entity.type
_entity.pdbx_description
1 polymer ?
#
loop_
_entity_poly.entity_id
_entity_poly.type
_entity_poly.pdbx_seq_one_letter_code
_entity_poly.pdbx_strand_id
1 'polypeptide(L)'
;MPKLVCPALGEGETGAVSLRVEVDASGRVSAVAVLDGLDPACDALAVDALVHAEFEPARSPAGEPIDASLTFVYRFGVDRFEVEDHDDD
;
A
#
# COMPACT_ATOMS: atom_id res chain seq x y z
N MET A 1 1.51 -0.39 7.67
CA MET A 1 0.90 -0.95 6.45
C MET A 1 0.85 -2.46 6.60
N PRO A 2 -0.28 -3.11 6.28
CA PRO A 2 -0.39 -4.56 6.35
C PRO A 2 0.61 -5.22 5.40
N LYS A 3 1.22 -6.33 5.84
CA LYS A 3 2.03 -7.18 4.97
C LYS A 3 1.08 -7.97 4.07
N LEU A 4 1.16 -7.75 2.76
CA LEU A 4 0.39 -8.50 1.78
C LEU A 4 1.30 -9.55 1.13
N VAL A 5 0.84 -10.79 1.11
CA VAL A 5 1.51 -11.88 0.40
C VAL A 5 0.78 -12.03 -0.93
N CYS A 6 1.49 -11.84 -2.05
CA CYS A 6 0.87 -12.09 -3.35
C CYS A 6 0.98 -13.57 -3.70
N PRO A 7 -0.13 -14.27 -3.98
CA PRO A 7 -0.12 -15.69 -4.35
C PRO A 7 0.54 -15.98 -5.71
N ALA A 8 0.72 -14.95 -6.56
CA ALA A 8 1.35 -15.10 -7.87
C ALA A 8 2.89 -15.05 -7.83
N LEU A 9 3.48 -14.60 -6.72
CA LEU A 9 4.94 -14.59 -6.55
C LEU A 9 5.43 -15.97 -6.12
N GLY A 10 6.42 -16.50 -6.83
CA GLY A 10 7.12 -17.72 -6.45
C GLY A 10 8.09 -17.51 -5.28
N GLU A 11 8.61 -18.61 -4.75
CA GLU A 11 9.61 -18.59 -3.68
C GLU A 11 10.86 -17.80 -4.10
N GLY A 12 11.14 -16.71 -3.37
CA GLY A 12 12.29 -15.84 -3.60
C GLY A 12 12.05 -14.67 -4.57
N GLU A 13 10.84 -14.56 -5.13
CA GLU A 13 10.48 -13.43 -5.98
C GLU A 13 9.95 -12.26 -5.14
N THR A 14 10.29 -11.05 -5.57
CA THR A 14 9.78 -9.81 -5.00
C THR A 14 9.15 -9.01 -6.11
N GLY A 15 8.10 -8.28 -5.76
CA GLY A 15 7.38 -7.46 -6.73
C GLY A 15 6.82 -6.21 -6.07
N ALA A 16 6.43 -5.25 -6.89
CA ALA A 16 5.81 -4.03 -6.39
C ALA A 16 4.59 -3.69 -7.25
N VAL A 17 3.55 -3.19 -6.60
CA VAL A 17 2.36 -2.63 -7.24
C VAL A 17 2.30 -1.16 -6.88
N SER A 18 2.24 -0.30 -7.91
CA SER A 18 2.10 1.14 -7.75
C SER A 18 0.65 1.54 -7.93
N LEU A 19 0.09 2.24 -6.94
CA LEU A 19 -1.31 2.65 -6.90
C LEU A 19 -1.38 4.16 -6.72
N ARG A 20 -2.30 4.78 -7.45
CA ARG A 20 -2.75 6.14 -7.21
C ARG A 20 -4.02 6.10 -6.37
N VAL A 21 -4.02 6.82 -5.27
CA VAL A 21 -5.16 6.93 -4.36
C VAL A 21 -5.57 8.39 -4.33
N GLU A 22 -6.83 8.65 -4.66
CA GLU A 22 -7.45 9.94 -4.45
C GLU A 22 -8.14 9.91 -3.08
N VAL A 23 -7.78 10.85 -2.22
CA VAL A 23 -8.34 11.04 -0.89
C VAL A 23 -9.09 12.34 -0.90
N ASP A 24 -10.34 12.32 -0.44
CA ASP A 24 -11.17 13.51 -0.35
C ASP A 24 -10.79 14.39 0.86
N ALA A 25 -11.35 15.60 0.90
CA ALA A 25 -11.21 16.52 2.03
C ALA A 25 -11.71 15.96 3.39
N SER A 26 -12.41 14.82 3.42
CA SER A 26 -12.79 14.13 4.65
C SER A 26 -11.77 13.11 5.14
N GLY A 27 -10.71 12.85 4.34
CA GLY A 27 -9.71 11.83 4.64
C GLY A 27 -10.12 10.42 4.19
N ARG A 28 -11.16 10.31 3.36
CA ARG A 28 -11.63 9.03 2.83
C ARG A 28 -11.12 8.83 1.41
N VAL A 29 -10.81 7.58 1.08
CA VAL A 29 -10.44 7.21 -0.28
C VAL A 29 -11.66 7.33 -1.19
N SER A 30 -11.58 8.23 -2.17
CA SER A 30 -12.63 8.44 -3.16
C SER A 30 -12.39 7.61 -4.42
N ALA A 31 -11.13 7.33 -4.76
CA ALA A 31 -10.77 6.50 -5.90
C ALA A 31 -9.40 5.82 -5.71
N VAL A 32 -9.23 4.65 -6.31
CA VAL A 32 -7.94 3.95 -6.40
C VAL A 32 -7.74 3.52 -7.85
N ALA A 33 -6.55 3.76 -8.40
CA ALA A 33 -6.15 3.33 -9.73
C ALA A 33 -4.79 2.63 -9.66
N VAL A 34 -4.67 1.47 -10.30
CA VAL A 34 -3.38 0.79 -10.47
C VAL A 34 -2.61 1.51 -11.56
N LEU A 35 -1.42 2.03 -11.22
CA LEU A 35 -0.51 2.66 -12.17
C LEU A 35 0.42 1.65 -12.82
N ASP A 36 0.96 0.76 -12.00
CA ASP A 36 1.87 -0.31 -12.41
C ASP A 36 1.52 -1.56 -11.60
N GLY A 37 0.97 -2.55 -12.30
CA GLY A 37 0.48 -3.79 -11.72
C GLY A 37 1.50 -4.91 -11.89
N LEU A 38 1.47 -5.86 -10.96
CA LEU A 38 2.36 -7.03 -11.00
C LEU A 38 1.63 -8.25 -11.58
N ASP A 39 0.46 -8.53 -11.01
CA ASP A 39 -0.46 -9.58 -11.41
C ASP A 39 -1.87 -9.18 -10.94
N PRO A 40 -2.93 -9.49 -11.69
CA PRO A 40 -4.30 -9.11 -11.31
C PRO A 40 -4.70 -9.52 -9.88
N ALA A 41 -4.18 -10.63 -9.36
CA ALA A 41 -4.43 -11.06 -7.99
C ALA A 41 -3.69 -10.20 -6.96
N CYS A 42 -2.44 -9.82 -7.22
CA CYS A 42 -1.69 -8.90 -6.36
C CYS A 42 -2.33 -7.51 -6.35
N ASP A 43 -2.74 -7.05 -7.53
CA ASP A 43 -3.32 -5.72 -7.73
C ASP A 43 -4.63 -5.59 -6.95
N ALA A 44 -5.51 -6.59 -7.04
CA ALA A 44 -6.76 -6.62 -6.28
C ALA A 44 -6.52 -6.59 -4.76
N LEU A 45 -5.53 -7.33 -4.25
CA LEU A 45 -5.17 -7.31 -2.83
C LEU A 45 -4.66 -5.94 -2.39
N ALA A 46 -3.83 -5.29 -3.21
CA ALA A 46 -3.29 -3.98 -2.89
C ALA A 46 -4.37 -2.88 -2.93
N VAL A 47 -5.33 -2.98 -3.85
CA VAL A 47 -6.51 -2.10 -3.91
C VAL A 47 -7.40 -2.31 -2.68
N ASP A 48 -7.72 -3.55 -2.33
CA ASP A 48 -8.60 -3.87 -1.18
C ASP A 48 -8.02 -3.38 0.15
N ALA A 49 -6.70 -3.46 0.31
CA ALA A 49 -5.99 -2.93 1.46
C ALA A 49 -6.08 -1.39 1.58
N LEU A 50 -6.22 -0.67 0.47
CA LEU A 50 -6.33 0.79 0.46
C LEU A 50 -7.76 1.28 0.54
N VAL A 51 -8.74 0.52 0.05
CA VAL A 51 -10.15 0.96 0.02
C VAL A 51 -10.73 1.14 1.43
N HIS A 52 -10.23 0.39 2.40
CA HIS A 52 -10.63 0.46 3.81
C HIS A 52 -9.73 1.36 4.66
N ALA A 53 -8.72 1.98 4.06
CA ALA A 53 -7.79 2.84 4.79
C ALA A 53 -8.42 4.22 5.02
N GLU A 54 -8.28 4.73 6.24
CA GLU A 54 -8.60 6.11 6.60
C GLU A 54 -7.30 6.92 6.62
N PHE A 55 -7.32 8.08 5.97
CA PHE A 55 -6.18 8.98 5.87
C PHE A 55 -6.47 10.29 6.59
N GLU A 56 -5.42 10.95 7.06
CA GLU A 56 -5.58 12.35 7.45
C GLU A 56 -5.75 13.20 6.19
N PRO A 57 -6.79 14.06 6.11
CA PRO A 57 -7.01 14.88 4.93
C PRO A 57 -5.84 15.83 4.72
N ALA A 58 -5.44 15.98 3.45
CA ALA A 58 -4.46 16.97 3.09
C ALA A 58 -4.99 18.37 3.41
N ARG A 59 -4.09 19.28 3.80
CA ARG A 59 -4.44 20.65 4.13
C ARG A 59 -3.78 21.61 3.15
N SER A 60 -4.54 22.61 2.71
CA SER A 60 -4.01 23.74 1.95
C SER A 60 -3.00 24.53 2.80
N PRO A 61 -2.21 25.44 2.22
CA PRO A 61 -1.37 26.36 2.97
C PRO A 61 -2.15 27.23 3.97
N ALA A 62 -3.46 27.41 3.78
CA ALA A 62 -4.36 28.12 4.68
C ALA A 62 -4.94 27.21 5.80
N GLY A 63 -4.66 25.91 5.79
CA GLY A 63 -5.09 24.93 6.79
C GLY A 63 -6.42 24.24 6.50
N GLU A 64 -7.05 24.54 5.37
CA GLU A 64 -8.33 23.96 4.95
C GLU A 64 -8.15 22.55 4.38
N PRO A 65 -9.03 21.59 4.71
CA PRO A 65 -8.96 20.26 4.13
C PRO A 65 -9.26 20.31 2.62
N ILE A 66 -8.45 19.60 1.84
CA ILE A 66 -8.53 19.55 0.37
C ILE A 66 -8.40 18.11 -0.12
N ASP A 67 -8.92 17.87 -1.31
CA ASP A 67 -8.71 16.61 -2.02
C ASP A 67 -7.23 16.47 -2.41
N ALA A 68 -6.71 15.25 -2.32
CA ALA A 68 -5.32 14.96 -2.60
C ALA A 68 -5.14 13.63 -3.33
N SER A 69 -4.21 13.66 -4.29
CA SER A 69 -3.73 12.48 -5.00
C SER A 69 -2.43 12.01 -4.37
N LEU A 70 -2.42 10.78 -3.87
CA LEU A 70 -1.25 10.11 -3.30
C LEU A 70 -0.82 8.94 -4.19
N THR A 71 0.49 8.72 -4.30
CA THR A 71 1.03 7.52 -4.94
C THR A 71 1.58 6.58 -3.88
N PHE A 72 1.01 5.39 -3.79
CA PHE A 72 1.45 4.31 -2.91
C PHE A 72 2.18 3.25 -3.71
N VAL A 73 3.27 2.73 -3.16
CA VAL A 73 3.99 1.59 -3.73
C VAL A 73 3.94 0.46 -2.72
N TYR A 74 3.14 -0.55 -3.00
CA TYR A 74 3.08 -1.79 -2.21
C TYR A 74 4.16 -2.74 -2.68
N ARG A 75 5.12 -3.04 -1.80
CA ARG A 75 6.15 -4.04 -2.07
C ARG A 75 5.72 -5.37 -1.48
N PHE A 76 5.57 -6.35 -2.35
CA PHE A 76 5.38 -7.74 -2.00
C PHE A 76 6.75 -8.38 -1.85
N GLY A 77 7.02 -8.91 -0.66
CA GLY A 77 8.22 -9.68 -0.38
C GLY A 77 7.85 -10.90 0.45
N VAL A 78 8.58 -11.99 0.25
CA VAL A 78 8.58 -13.09 1.21
C VAL A 78 9.39 -12.64 2.42
N ASP A 79 8.77 -12.65 3.60
CA ASP A 79 9.48 -12.51 4.87
C ASP A 79 10.52 -13.64 4.92
N ARG A 80 11.76 -13.31 4.62
CA ARG A 80 12.86 -14.08 5.18
C ARG A 80 12.82 -13.73 6.67
N PHE A 81 12.25 -14.63 7.47
CA PHE A 81 12.39 -14.57 8.92
C PHE A 81 13.89 -14.51 9.23
N GLU A 82 14.39 -13.31 9.53
CA GLU A 82 15.65 -13.19 10.24
C GLU A 82 15.32 -13.64 11.67
N VAL A 83 15.72 -14.88 11.97
CA VAL A 83 15.84 -15.32 13.35
C VAL A 83 16.95 -14.45 13.92
N GLU A 84 16.59 -13.42 14.67
CA GLU A 84 17.53 -12.81 15.61
C GLU A 84 17.83 -13.89 16.65
N ASP A 85 18.86 -14.70 16.40
CA ASP A 85 19.51 -15.52 17.43
C ASP A 85 19.98 -14.54 18.50
N HIS A 86 19.18 -14.43 19.56
CA HIS A 86 19.57 -13.79 20.81
C HIS A 86 20.56 -14.75 21.47
N ASP A 87 21.84 -14.58 21.17
CA ASP A 87 22.92 -15.13 21.98
C ASP A 87 22.79 -14.56 23.41
N ASP A 88 22.22 -15.35 24.30
CA ASP A 88 22.31 -15.24 25.76
C ASP A 88 23.81 -15.38 26.15
N ASP A 89 24.41 -14.32 26.72
CA ASP A 89 25.65 -14.40 27.52
C ASP A 89 25.50 -13.60 28.84
#